data_AF-A0A0B5I7G1-F1
#
_entry.id   AF-A0A0B5I7G1-F1
#
_cell.length_a   1.000
_cell.length_b   1.000
_cell.length_c   1.000
_cell.angle_alpha   90.00
_cell.angle_beta   90.00
_cell.angle_gamma   90.00
#
_symmetry.space_group_name_H-M   'P 1'
#
loop_
_entity.id
_entity.type
_entity.pdbx_description
1 polymer ?
#
loop_
_entity_poly.entity_id
_entity_poly.type
_entity_poly.pdbx_seq_one_letter_code
_entity_poly.pdbx_strand_id
1 'polypeptide(L)'
;MAIYDDHLIDPRLEEISLRVSRQHLRYCFEKGIVPHIEDSTRVMQAAYDAMTRSGNPLDAPGERLYLLSFEGLQSYVKVGRVEKRIFPDRLKEYEHEAELNMVVIFDGWVSKAWPSTRLWETRARDAIAAVPGVQRIHKEYFSGITFEDALAIVQSERTA
;
A
#
# COMPACT_ATOMS: atom_id res chain seq x y z
N MET A 1 -36.45 -11.67 14.81
CA MET A 1 -36.65 -10.79 13.65
C MET A 1 -35.37 -9.97 13.52
N ALA A 2 -34.43 -10.42 12.68
CA ALA A 2 -33.16 -9.75 12.51
C ALA A 2 -33.37 -8.57 11.56
N ILE A 3 -33.26 -7.35 12.08
CA ILE A 3 -33.15 -6.15 11.25
C ILE A 3 -31.67 -6.07 10.90
N TYR A 4 -31.29 -6.69 9.78
CA TYR A 4 -30.05 -6.30 9.11
C TYR A 4 -30.32 -4.93 8.50
N ASP A 5 -29.77 -3.92 9.16
CA ASP A 5 -29.73 -2.57 8.63
C ASP A 5 -28.65 -2.55 7.54
N ASP A 6 -29.02 -3.02 6.35
CA ASP A 6 -28.26 -2.79 5.11
C ASP A 6 -28.44 -1.30 4.75
N HIS A 7 -27.89 -0.42 5.59
CA HIS A 7 -27.58 0.93 5.16
C HIS A 7 -26.51 0.80 4.08
N LEU A 8 -26.96 0.79 2.83
CA LEU A 8 -26.14 1.12 1.67
C LEU A 8 -25.47 2.47 1.97
N ILE A 9 -24.23 2.42 2.47
CA ILE A 9 -23.46 3.63 2.72
C ILE A 9 -23.24 4.26 1.34
N ASP A 10 -23.66 5.52 1.19
CA ASP A 10 -23.44 6.26 -0.04
C ASP A 10 -21.93 6.25 -0.36
N PRO A 11 -21.50 5.71 -1.52
CA PRO A 11 -20.09 5.65 -1.89
C PRO A 11 -19.38 7.01 -1.85
N ARG A 12 -20.14 8.12 -2.02
CA ARG A 12 -19.60 9.48 -1.90
C ARG A 12 -19.27 9.84 -0.46
N LEU A 13 -20.08 9.38 0.50
CA LEU A 13 -19.82 9.58 1.92
C LEU A 13 -18.61 8.77 2.37
N GLU A 14 -18.42 7.55 1.86
CA GLU A 14 -17.21 6.76 2.09
C GLU A 14 -15.96 7.45 1.53
N GLU A 15 -16.03 7.99 0.31
CA GLU A 15 -14.92 8.72 -0.30
C GLU A 15 -14.54 9.98 0.50
N ILE A 16 -15.55 10.74 0.95
CA ILE A 16 -15.34 11.91 1.82
C ILE A 16 -14.73 11.48 3.17
N SER A 17 -15.28 10.44 3.79
CA SER A 17 -14.82 9.90 5.07
C SER A 17 -13.36 9.44 5.01
N LEU A 18 -13.01 8.65 3.98
CA LEU A 18 -11.64 8.22 3.73
C LEU A 18 -10.70 9.41 3.54
N ARG A 19 -11.11 10.41 2.74
CA ARG A 19 -10.30 11.62 2.53
C ARG A 19 -10.06 12.37 3.84
N VAL A 20 -11.07 12.50 4.69
CA VAL A 20 -10.94 13.14 6.01
C VAL A 20 -9.99 12.34 6.90
N SER A 21 -10.12 11.01 6.98
CA SER A 21 -9.20 10.18 7.75
C SER A 21 -7.75 10.31 7.27
N ARG A 22 -7.50 10.30 5.95
CA ARG A 22 -6.16 10.52 5.39
C ARG A 22 -5.58 11.88 5.77
N GLN A 23 -6.39 12.94 5.70
CA GLN A 23 -5.96 14.29 6.10
C GLN A 23 -5.66 14.37 7.59
N HIS A 24 -6.50 13.76 8.42
CA HIS A 24 -6.29 13.74 9.87
C HIS A 24 -5.03 12.98 10.26
N LEU A 25 -4.79 11.79 9.70
CA LEU A 25 -3.55 11.03 9.94
C LEU A 25 -2.30 11.83 9.57
N ARG A 26 -2.28 12.46 8.37
CA ARG A 26 -1.16 13.30 7.94
C ARG A 26 -0.90 14.46 8.89
N TYR A 27 -1.97 15.12 9.34
CA TYR A 27 -1.87 16.17 10.35
C TYR A 27 -1.29 15.63 11.67
N CYS A 28 -1.76 14.47 12.14
CA CYS A 28 -1.24 13.82 13.34
C CYS A 28 0.27 13.52 13.21
N PHE A 29 0.71 12.94 12.09
CA PHE A 29 2.11 12.66 11.84
C PHE A 29 2.99 13.92 11.80
N GLU A 30 2.52 14.97 11.12
CA GLU A 30 3.22 16.26 11.05
C GLU A 30 3.39 16.90 12.44
N LYS A 31 2.38 16.76 13.31
CA LYS A 31 2.38 17.35 14.65
C LYS A 31 2.90 16.43 15.75
N GLY A 32 3.27 15.18 15.43
CA GLY A 32 3.65 14.19 16.43
C GLY A 32 2.51 13.84 17.41
N ILE A 33 1.27 13.90 16.95
CA ILE A 33 0.06 13.58 17.72
C ILE A 33 -0.30 12.11 17.45
N VAL A 34 -0.76 11.41 18.48
CA VAL A 34 -1.27 10.05 18.34
C VAL A 34 -2.58 10.07 17.53
N PRO A 35 -2.65 9.38 16.38
CA PRO A 35 -3.87 9.33 15.57
C PRO A 35 -4.98 8.50 16.23
N HIS A 36 -6.23 8.75 15.83
CA HIS A 36 -7.35 7.86 16.16
C HIS A 36 -7.22 6.53 15.43
N ILE A 37 -7.49 5.43 16.13
CA ILE A 37 -7.38 4.09 15.55
C ILE A 37 -8.35 3.92 14.38
N GLU A 38 -9.53 4.53 14.44
CA GLU A 38 -10.55 4.46 13.40
C GLU A 38 -10.07 5.04 12.07
N ASP A 39 -9.24 6.09 12.11
CA ASP A 39 -8.68 6.68 10.89
C ASP A 39 -7.62 5.76 10.27
N SER A 40 -6.74 5.19 11.09
CA SER A 40 -5.75 4.21 10.65
C SER A 40 -6.43 2.98 10.06
N THR A 41 -7.42 2.42 10.75
CA THR A 41 -8.21 1.27 10.27
C THR A 41 -8.89 1.57 8.94
N ARG A 42 -9.53 2.74 8.80
CA ARG A 42 -10.22 3.11 7.56
C ARG A 42 -9.26 3.24 6.38
N VAL A 43 -8.11 3.89 6.59
CA VAL A 43 -7.09 4.08 5.55
C VAL A 43 -6.47 2.75 5.14
N MET A 44 -6.12 1.90 6.10
CA MET A 44 -5.60 0.55 5.81
C MET A 44 -6.62 -0.31 5.07
N GLN A 45 -7.89 -0.30 5.49
CA GLN A 45 -8.94 -1.04 4.81
C GLN A 45 -9.09 -0.58 3.34
N ALA A 46 -9.06 0.72 3.09
CA ALA A 46 -9.11 1.25 1.73
C ALA A 46 -7.91 0.81 0.87
N ALA A 47 -6.71 0.74 1.45
CA ALA A 47 -5.54 0.18 0.76
C ALA A 47 -5.75 -1.30 0.41
N TYR A 48 -6.42 -2.06 1.26
CA TYR A 48 -6.66 -3.50 1.05
C TYR A 48 -7.70 -3.75 -0.03
N ASP A 49 -8.74 -2.92 -0.02
CA ASP A 49 -9.77 -2.92 -1.05
C ASP A 49 -9.18 -2.51 -2.41
N ALA A 50 -8.23 -1.57 -2.43
CA ALA A 50 -7.50 -1.20 -3.65
C ALA A 50 -6.64 -2.36 -4.19
N MET A 51 -5.89 -3.04 -3.32
CA MET A 51 -5.12 -4.22 -3.71
C MET A 51 -6.01 -5.34 -4.24
N THR A 52 -7.12 -5.63 -3.55
CA THR A 52 -8.09 -6.65 -3.97
C THR A 52 -8.71 -6.34 -5.34
N ARG A 53 -8.96 -5.06 -5.64
CA ARG A 53 -9.47 -4.61 -6.96
C ARG A 53 -8.41 -4.60 -8.07
N SER A 54 -7.13 -4.45 -7.73
CA SER A 54 -6.04 -4.29 -8.71
C SER A 54 -5.65 -5.57 -9.46
N GLY A 55 -6.08 -6.74 -8.99
CA GLY A 55 -5.63 -8.02 -9.56
C GLY A 55 -6.52 -9.21 -9.25
N ASN A 56 -5.88 -10.37 -9.13
CA ASN A 56 -6.54 -11.61 -8.67
C ASN A 56 -6.78 -11.53 -7.15
N PRO A 57 -7.69 -12.35 -6.58
CA PRO A 57 -7.84 -12.49 -5.12
C PRO A 57 -6.48 -12.61 -4.44
N LEU A 58 -6.26 -11.95 -3.29
CA LEU A 58 -4.95 -11.86 -2.65
C LEU A 58 -4.33 -13.24 -2.31
N ASP A 59 -5.18 -14.25 -2.13
CA ASP A 59 -4.85 -15.64 -1.81
C ASP A 59 -4.66 -16.54 -3.04
N ALA A 60 -4.98 -16.06 -4.25
CA ALA A 60 -4.81 -16.86 -5.47
C ALA A 60 -3.31 -17.15 -5.76
N PRO A 61 -2.99 -18.34 -6.31
CA PRO A 61 -1.60 -18.76 -6.53
C PRO A 61 -0.91 -17.95 -7.64
N GLY A 62 0.42 -18.01 -7.63
CA GLY A 62 1.29 -17.41 -8.65
C GLY A 62 2.13 -16.26 -8.11
N GLU A 63 3.22 -15.95 -8.81
CA GLU A 63 4.08 -14.85 -8.41
C GLU A 63 3.40 -13.51 -8.66
N ARG A 64 3.59 -12.56 -7.74
CA ARG A 64 3.01 -11.21 -7.85
C ARG A 64 4.01 -10.18 -7.40
N LEU A 65 4.00 -9.03 -8.07
CA LEU A 65 4.66 -7.83 -7.61
C LEU A 65 3.64 -6.99 -6.84
N TYR A 66 4.07 -6.33 -5.77
CA TYR A 66 3.25 -5.40 -5.02
C TYR A 66 4.01 -4.11 -4.74
N LEU A 67 3.24 -3.06 -4.51
CA LEU A 67 3.69 -1.76 -4.07
C LEU A 67 2.84 -1.36 -2.87
N LEU A 68 3.48 -0.97 -1.78
CA LEU A 68 2.82 -0.44 -0.58
C LEU A 68 3.36 0.96 -0.28
N SER A 69 2.48 1.88 0.09
CA SER A 69 2.83 3.18 0.67
C SER A 69 2.66 3.12 2.17
N PHE A 70 3.65 3.64 2.90
CA PHE A 70 3.62 3.82 4.34
C PHE A 70 3.77 5.30 4.64
N GLU A 71 2.85 5.85 5.43
CA GLU A 71 2.95 7.23 5.92
C GLU A 71 3.03 7.27 7.45
N GLY A 72 3.84 8.18 7.95
CA GLY A 72 4.08 8.44 9.37
C GLY A 72 4.99 9.65 9.49
N LEU A 73 5.81 9.71 10.55
CA LEU A 73 6.86 10.74 10.67
C LEU A 73 7.82 10.72 9.47
N GLN A 74 8.09 9.54 8.93
CA GLN A 74 8.84 9.35 7.70
C GLN A 74 8.04 8.46 6.75
N SER A 75 7.60 9.03 5.64
CA SER A 75 6.89 8.29 4.59
C SER A 75 7.84 7.57 3.65
N TYR A 76 7.45 6.39 3.23
CA TYR A 76 8.22 5.57 2.28
C TYR A 76 7.31 4.61 1.51
N VAL A 77 7.78 4.17 0.35
CA VAL A 77 7.15 3.12 -0.43
C VAL A 77 7.99 1.85 -0.38
N LYS A 78 7.32 0.71 -0.53
CA LYS A 78 7.96 -0.61 -0.60
C LYS A 78 7.54 -1.31 -1.89
N VAL A 79 8.50 -1.73 -2.70
CA VAL A 79 8.27 -2.57 -3.88
C VAL A 79 8.77 -3.96 -3.59
N GLY A 80 7.91 -4.96 -3.61
CA GLY A 80 8.33 -6.34 -3.37
C GLY A 80 7.54 -7.35 -4.17
N ARG A 81 7.95 -8.61 -4.08
CA ARG A 81 7.25 -9.72 -4.71
C ARG A 81 6.85 -10.82 -3.74
N VAL A 82 5.86 -11.57 -4.15
CA VAL A 82 5.37 -12.77 -3.48
C VAL A 82 5.56 -13.95 -4.42
N GLU A 83 6.21 -15.02 -3.97
CA GLU A 83 6.46 -16.22 -4.78
C GLU A 83 5.34 -17.29 -4.69
N LYS A 84 4.56 -17.31 -3.60
CA LYS A 84 3.56 -18.35 -3.28
C LYS A 84 2.28 -17.74 -2.67
N ARG A 85 1.24 -18.53 -2.35
CA ARG A 85 -0.10 -18.13 -1.85
C ARG A 85 -0.16 -17.37 -0.50
N ILE A 86 0.76 -16.47 -0.19
CA ILE A 86 0.94 -15.96 1.17
C ILE A 86 1.01 -14.42 1.21
N PHE A 87 0.44 -13.73 0.23
CA PHE A 87 0.38 -12.27 0.32
C PHE A 87 -0.41 -11.78 1.56
N PRO A 88 -1.52 -12.43 1.99
CA PRO A 88 -2.19 -12.04 3.22
C PRO A 88 -1.32 -12.15 4.48
N ASP A 89 -0.51 -13.20 4.66
CA ASP A 89 0.34 -13.28 5.86
C ASP A 89 1.53 -12.31 5.78
N ARG A 90 2.08 -12.09 4.58
CA ARG A 90 3.06 -11.01 4.36
C ARG A 90 2.49 -9.64 4.70
N LEU A 91 1.23 -9.41 4.37
CA LEU A 91 0.57 -8.16 4.66
C LEU A 91 0.42 -7.95 6.17
N LYS A 92 0.04 -8.99 6.92
CA LYS A 92 0.02 -8.96 8.40
C LYS A 92 1.39 -8.70 9.01
N GLU A 93 2.46 -9.27 8.45
CA GLU A 93 3.82 -8.95 8.87
C GLU A 93 4.11 -7.45 8.67
N TYR A 94 3.70 -6.88 7.53
CA TYR A 94 3.87 -5.44 7.26
C TYR A 94 2.98 -4.55 8.11
N GLU A 95 1.78 -4.98 8.49
CA GLU A 95 0.94 -4.28 9.48
C GLU A 95 1.67 -4.20 10.82
N HIS A 96 2.20 -5.32 11.28
CA HIS A 96 2.91 -5.39 12.55
C HIS A 96 4.20 -4.56 12.52
N GLU A 97 4.98 -4.63 11.44
CA GLU A 97 6.15 -3.78 11.25
C GLU A 97 5.76 -2.29 11.18
N ALA A 98 4.63 -1.95 10.53
CA ALA A 98 4.15 -0.58 10.42
C ALA A 98 3.78 -0.02 11.80
N GLU A 99 3.06 -0.80 12.63
CA GLU A 99 2.71 -0.45 14.00
C GLU A 99 3.95 -0.17 14.86
N LEU A 100 4.97 -1.04 14.80
CA LEU A 100 6.22 -0.86 15.53
C LEU A 100 7.01 0.40 15.11
N ASN A 101 6.90 0.78 13.84
CA ASN A 101 7.55 1.98 13.30
C ASN A 101 6.68 3.24 13.36
N MET A 102 5.49 3.16 13.98
CA MET A 102 4.51 4.25 14.05
C MET A 102 4.18 4.83 12.66
N VAL A 103 4.04 3.95 11.67
CA VAL A 103 3.55 4.28 10.33
C VAL A 103 2.28 3.50 10.02
N VAL A 104 1.54 3.94 9.01
CA VAL A 104 0.30 3.31 8.55
C VAL A 104 0.42 2.99 7.07
N ILE A 105 -0.10 1.82 6.65
CA ILE A 105 -0.22 1.49 5.22
C ILE A 105 -1.30 2.39 4.62
N PHE A 106 -0.89 3.33 3.77
CA PHE A 106 -1.77 4.34 3.19
C PHE A 106 -2.37 3.91 1.86
N ASP A 107 -1.57 3.25 1.02
CA ASP A 107 -1.96 2.83 -0.31
C ASP A 107 -1.32 1.48 -0.64
N GLY A 108 -1.99 0.72 -1.50
CA GLY A 108 -1.53 -0.61 -1.89
C GLY A 108 -1.93 -0.94 -3.31
N TRP A 109 -1.02 -1.63 -4.00
CA TRP A 109 -1.27 -2.22 -5.31
C TRP A 109 -0.61 -3.60 -5.38
N VAL A 110 -1.29 -4.54 -6.04
CA VAL A 110 -0.73 -5.87 -6.32
C VAL A 110 -1.02 -6.27 -7.76
N SER A 111 -0.02 -6.83 -8.44
CA SER A 111 -0.18 -7.31 -9.80
C SER A 111 -1.11 -8.53 -9.84
N LYS A 112 -1.69 -8.78 -11.02
CA LYS A 112 -2.16 -10.13 -11.37
C LYS A 112 -0.99 -11.12 -11.29
N ALA A 113 -1.32 -12.40 -11.15
CA ALA A 113 -0.32 -13.47 -11.18
C ALA A 113 0.48 -13.41 -12.49
N TRP A 114 1.80 -13.56 -12.38
CA TRP A 114 2.72 -13.47 -13.51
C TRP A 114 3.71 -14.66 -13.49
N PRO A 115 4.20 -15.15 -14.66
CA PRO A 115 5.08 -16.31 -14.70
C PRO A 115 6.38 -16.15 -13.90
N SER A 116 6.99 -14.96 -13.93
CA SER A 116 8.11 -14.61 -13.04
C SER A 116 8.22 -13.11 -12.84
N THR A 117 8.17 -12.68 -11.58
CA THR A 117 8.19 -11.26 -11.19
C THR A 117 9.57 -10.75 -10.81
N ARG A 118 10.58 -11.63 -10.75
CA ARG A 118 11.93 -11.29 -10.27
C ARG A 118 12.62 -10.21 -11.09
N LEU A 119 12.64 -10.35 -12.43
CA LEU A 119 13.29 -9.35 -13.29
C LEU A 119 12.52 -8.02 -13.27
N TRP A 120 11.19 -8.11 -13.26
CA TRP A 120 10.30 -6.95 -13.15
C TRP A 120 10.53 -6.19 -11.83
N GLU A 121 10.61 -6.89 -10.70
CA GLU A 121 10.94 -6.32 -9.38
C GLU A 121 12.28 -5.58 -9.40
N THR A 122 13.33 -6.22 -9.92
CA THR A 122 14.66 -5.61 -10.00
C THR A 122 14.64 -4.32 -10.81
N ARG A 123 14.05 -4.36 -12.01
CA ARG A 123 13.98 -3.18 -12.88
C ARG A 123 13.17 -2.04 -12.27
N ALA A 124 12.01 -2.35 -11.68
CA ALA A 124 11.20 -1.35 -11.00
C ALA A 124 11.96 -0.68 -9.84
N ARG A 125 12.67 -1.47 -9.03
CA ARG A 125 13.47 -0.97 -7.90
C ARG A 125 14.65 -0.12 -8.36
N ASP A 126 15.28 -0.47 -9.48
CA ASP A 126 16.41 0.27 -10.02
C ASP A 126 15.94 1.56 -10.71
N ALA A 127 14.81 1.52 -11.42
CA ALA A 127 14.18 2.69 -12.01
C ALA A 127 13.73 3.69 -10.92
N ILE A 128 13.09 3.23 -9.84
CA ILE A 128 12.73 4.09 -8.69
C ILE A 128 13.98 4.69 -8.04
N ALA A 129 15.05 3.89 -7.85
CA ALA A 129 16.30 4.39 -7.27
C ALA A 129 16.98 5.48 -8.12
N ALA A 130 16.71 5.50 -9.43
CA ALA A 130 17.28 6.48 -10.36
C ALA A 130 16.51 7.81 -10.39
N VAL A 131 15.33 7.91 -9.75
CA VAL A 131 14.54 9.14 -9.72
C VAL A 131 15.24 10.20 -8.84
N PRO A 132 15.43 11.44 -9.34
CA PRO A 132 16.06 12.50 -8.55
C PRO A 132 15.33 12.78 -7.23
N GLY A 133 16.09 12.82 -6.13
CA GLY A 133 15.53 13.07 -4.78
C GLY A 133 15.05 11.80 -4.06
N VAL A 134 14.99 10.66 -4.74
CA VAL A 134 14.64 9.38 -4.11
C VAL A 134 15.83 8.82 -3.33
N GLN A 135 15.57 8.33 -2.13
CA GLN A 135 16.55 7.63 -1.31
C GLN A 135 16.11 6.20 -1.06
N ARG A 136 17.00 5.23 -1.33
CA ARG A 136 16.79 3.84 -0.93
C ARG A 136 17.13 3.69 0.55
N ILE A 137 16.11 3.60 1.42
CA ILE A 137 16.28 3.49 2.88
C ILE A 137 16.90 2.14 3.23
N HIS A 138 16.33 1.07 2.67
CA HIS A 138 16.80 -0.30 2.86
C HIS A 138 16.27 -1.18 1.74
N LYS A 139 17.13 -1.96 1.05
CA LYS A 139 16.74 -2.95 0.02
C LYS A 139 15.58 -2.52 -0.89
N GLU A 140 14.35 -2.80 -0.46
CA GLU A 140 13.09 -2.66 -1.17
C GLU A 140 12.22 -1.47 -0.74
N TYR A 141 12.74 -0.62 0.15
CA TYR A 141 12.10 0.56 0.74
C TYR A 141 12.74 1.85 0.22
N PHE A 142 11.90 2.82 -0.17
CA PHE A 142 12.31 4.07 -0.81
C PHE A 142 11.56 5.26 -0.23
N SER A 143 12.24 6.37 0.06
CA SER A 143 11.63 7.65 0.43
C SER A 143 11.85 8.70 -0.67
N GLY A 144 11.05 9.77 -0.64
CA GLY A 144 11.15 10.87 -1.60
C GLY A 144 10.41 10.65 -2.91
N ILE A 145 9.53 9.65 -2.98
CA ILE A 145 8.66 9.38 -4.14
C ILE A 145 7.21 9.17 -3.68
N THR A 146 6.25 9.65 -4.47
CA THR A 146 4.83 9.42 -4.23
C THR A 146 4.45 7.98 -4.59
N PHE A 147 3.35 7.48 -4.03
CA PHE A 147 2.84 6.16 -4.40
C PHE A 147 2.47 6.09 -5.88
N GLU A 148 1.87 7.15 -6.41
CA GLU A 148 1.41 7.23 -7.80
C GLU A 148 2.58 7.21 -8.79
N ASP A 149 3.65 7.96 -8.52
CA ASP A 149 4.85 7.96 -9.36
C ASP A 149 5.57 6.61 -9.30
N ALA A 150 5.70 6.05 -8.10
CA ALA A 150 6.28 4.71 -7.93
C ALA A 150 5.45 3.65 -8.66
N LEU A 151 4.12 3.74 -8.60
CA LEU A 151 3.21 2.83 -9.29
C LEU A 151 3.34 2.93 -10.80
N ALA A 152 3.43 4.15 -11.34
CA ALA A 152 3.63 4.38 -12.76
C ALA A 152 4.93 3.72 -13.26
N ILE A 153 6.03 3.88 -12.53
CA ILE A 153 7.32 3.23 -12.83
C ILE A 153 7.19 1.70 -12.73
N VAL A 154 6.61 1.20 -11.64
CA VAL A 154 6.39 -0.25 -11.47
C VAL A 154 5.60 -0.81 -12.67
N GLN A 155 4.57 -0.11 -13.15
CA GLN A 155 3.78 -0.57 -14.27
C GLN A 155 4.52 -0.49 -15.62
N SER A 156 5.40 0.50 -15.84
CA SER A 156 6.18 0.63 -17.08
C SER A 156 7.24 -0.45 -17.22
N GLU A 157 7.87 -0.87 -16.12
CA GLU A 157 8.90 -1.91 -16.12
C GLU A 157 8.37 -3.33 -16.35
N ARG A 158 7.04 -3.50 -16.43
CA ARG A 158 6.41 -4.79 -16.71
C ARG A 158 6.73 -5.34 -18.10
N THR A 159 6.98 -4.45 -19.06
CA THR A 159 7.13 -4.78 -20.50
C THR A 159 8.55 -4.62 -21.02
N ALA A 160 9.48 -4.07 -20.22
CA ALA A 160 10.87 -3.89 -20.60
C ALA A 160 11.65 -5.21 -20.64
#